data_AF-X1HZ71-F1
#
_entry.id   AF-X1HZ71-F1
#
_cell.length_a   1.000
_cell.length_b   1.000
_cell.length_c   1.000
_cell.angle_alpha   90.00
_cell.angle_beta   90.00
_cell.angle_gamma   90.00
#
_symmetry.space_group_name_H-M   'P 1'
#
loop_
_entity.id
_entity.type
_entity.pdbx_description
1 polymer ?
#
loop_
_entity_poly.entity_id
_entity_poly.type
_entity_poly.pdbx_seq_one_letter_code
_entity_poly.pdbx_strand_id
1 'polypeptide(L)'
;MDGQPPKKQFIKRKKEPIKKPIKKPIKKPIKKLMKKPIKKNKFSRNLFLLFIIFVVVISLFNFIRLGSGVKETELSYSQFMEMVESQRITEVTIRGHIIRGELGTNMPFKTYAPEDPELIKILRQNGVEIQAAPESSPWLLNVLGGLLPILIFVVIWIYIMRQMRIT
;
A
#
# COMPACT_ATOMS: atom_id res chain seq x y z
N MET A 1 72.00 94.53 44.33
CA MET A 1 72.70 93.56 43.47
C MET A 1 73.19 92.45 44.38
N ASP A 2 72.80 91.19 44.34
CA ASP A 2 71.82 90.40 43.57
C ASP A 2 71.49 89.21 44.50
N GLY A 3 70.24 88.81 44.64
CA GLY A 3 69.77 87.66 43.86
C GLY A 3 69.37 86.48 44.76
N GLN A 4 68.19 86.61 45.37
CA GLN A 4 67.12 85.61 45.39
C GLN A 4 67.50 84.10 45.38
N PRO A 5 67.11 83.31 46.40
CA PRO A 5 67.02 81.85 46.28
C PRO A 5 65.60 81.43 45.85
N PRO A 6 65.45 80.65 44.77
CA PRO A 6 64.30 79.76 44.62
C PRO A 6 64.73 78.37 44.08
N LYS A 7 64.01 77.26 44.22
CA LYS A 7 62.64 76.96 44.64
C LYS A 7 62.62 75.45 44.92
N LYS A 8 62.13 75.03 46.08
CA LYS A 8 61.73 73.63 46.32
C LYS A 8 60.52 73.33 45.43
N GLN A 9 60.65 72.37 44.51
CA GLN A 9 59.50 71.89 43.73
C GLN A 9 58.69 70.90 44.56
N PHE A 10 57.41 71.25 44.70
CA PHE A 10 56.36 70.49 45.34
C PHE A 10 55.98 69.28 44.49
N ILE A 11 56.09 68.08 45.06
CA ILE A 11 55.43 66.89 44.54
C ILE A 11 53.93 67.03 44.86
N LYS A 12 53.14 67.20 43.82
CA LYS A 12 51.68 67.37 43.88
C LYS A 12 51.01 66.01 44.13
N ARG A 13 50.53 65.78 45.35
CA ARG A 13 49.57 64.70 45.67
C ARG A 13 48.20 65.07 45.07
N LYS A 14 47.56 64.13 44.37
CA LYS A 14 46.12 64.20 44.06
C LYS A 14 45.36 63.22 44.98
N LYS A 15 44.54 63.81 45.84
CA LYS A 15 43.55 63.22 46.76
C LYS A 15 42.30 62.79 45.95
N GLU A 16 41.79 61.56 46.10
CA GLU A 16 40.65 61.14 46.97
C GLU A 16 39.36 60.84 46.12
N PRO A 17 38.26 60.23 46.62
CA PRO A 17 38.17 58.99 47.43
C PRO A 17 36.87 58.14 47.17
N ILE A 18 36.69 57.08 47.99
CA ILE A 18 35.43 56.41 48.45
C ILE A 18 34.77 55.26 47.63
N LYS A 19 34.70 54.12 48.32
CA LYS A 19 33.95 52.86 48.06
C LYS A 19 32.42 53.02 48.25
N LYS A 20 31.61 52.10 47.70
CA LYS A 20 30.63 51.24 48.44
C LYS A 20 29.88 50.24 47.52
N PRO A 21 29.22 49.20 48.07
CA PRO A 21 29.16 47.85 47.50
C PRO A 21 27.81 47.54 46.81
N ILE A 22 27.61 46.26 46.44
CA ILE A 22 26.31 45.54 46.31
C ILE A 22 25.93 45.12 44.88
N LYS A 23 26.15 43.81 44.59
CA LYS A 23 25.18 42.77 44.18
C LYS A 23 25.83 41.79 43.21
N LYS A 24 25.97 40.53 43.65
CA LYS A 24 26.03 39.38 42.73
C LYS A 24 24.67 39.27 42.04
N PRO A 25 24.62 39.10 40.72
CA PRO A 25 23.62 38.25 40.12
C PRO A 25 24.30 37.04 39.49
N ILE A 26 23.84 35.88 39.96
CA ILE A 26 23.97 34.58 39.34
C ILE A 26 23.70 34.71 37.83
N LYS A 27 24.73 34.52 36.99
CA LYS A 27 24.53 34.00 35.63
C LYS A 27 25.34 32.72 35.51
N LYS A 28 24.72 31.64 36.00
CA LYS A 28 24.94 30.29 35.46
C LYS A 28 25.10 30.41 33.93
N PRO A 29 26.02 29.70 33.26
CA PRO A 29 25.89 29.49 31.83
C PRO A 29 24.67 28.59 31.60
N ILE A 30 23.49 29.19 31.70
CA ILE A 30 22.21 28.63 31.30
C ILE A 30 22.31 28.47 29.78
N LYS A 31 22.06 27.26 29.30
CA LYS A 31 21.83 26.96 27.89
C LYS A 31 23.04 27.11 26.97
N LYS A 32 24.09 26.33 27.19
CA LYS A 32 24.57 25.56 26.03
C LYS A 32 23.56 24.45 25.85
N LEU A 33 22.51 24.80 25.11
CA LEU A 33 21.36 23.97 24.83
C LEU A 33 21.87 22.59 24.43
N MET A 34 21.44 21.56 25.16
CA MET A 34 21.32 20.21 24.63
C MET A 34 20.47 20.28 23.35
N LYS A 35 21.06 20.66 22.23
CA LYS A 35 20.58 20.22 20.92
C LYS A 35 20.96 18.75 20.85
N LYS A 36 20.11 17.91 21.47
CA LYS A 36 20.10 16.48 21.23
C LYS A 36 20.04 16.34 19.71
N PRO A 37 21.02 15.72 19.03
CA PRO A 37 20.87 15.49 17.61
C PRO A 37 19.60 14.67 17.48
N ILE A 38 18.60 15.23 16.79
CA ILE A 38 17.38 14.50 16.45
C ILE A 38 17.90 13.33 15.63
N LYS A 39 18.02 12.17 16.29
CA LYS A 39 18.50 10.92 15.67
C LYS A 39 17.59 10.74 14.47
N LYS A 40 18.13 10.94 13.26
CA LYS A 40 17.38 10.77 12.03
C LYS A 40 16.96 9.32 12.02
N ASN A 41 15.70 9.05 12.37
CA ASN A 41 15.20 7.70 12.61
C ASN A 41 15.27 6.93 11.28
N LYS A 42 16.37 6.21 11.04
CA LYS A 42 16.52 5.26 9.91
C LYS A 42 15.38 4.23 9.88
N PHE A 43 14.71 4.06 11.02
CA PHE A 43 13.58 3.16 11.22
C PHE A 43 12.36 3.49 10.34
N SER A 44 12.02 4.78 10.11
CA SER A 44 10.89 5.12 9.23
C SER A 44 11.18 4.87 7.75
N ARG A 45 12.45 4.99 7.35
CA ARG A 45 12.89 4.73 5.98
C ARG A 45 12.88 3.24 5.64
N ASN A 46 13.19 2.38 6.60
CA ASN A 46 13.12 0.93 6.44
C ASN A 46 11.68 0.40 6.49
N LEU A 47 10.78 1.03 7.26
CA LEU A 47 9.37 0.66 7.29
C LEU A 47 8.67 0.92 5.95
N PHE A 48 9.00 2.04 5.29
CA PHE A 48 8.47 2.36 3.96
C PHE A 48 8.91 1.33 2.91
N LEU A 49 10.18 0.92 2.94
CA LEU A 49 10.70 -0.12 2.05
C LEU A 49 10.06 -1.49 2.32
N LEU A 50 9.90 -1.88 3.58
CA LEU A 50 9.24 -3.13 3.96
C LEU A 50 7.76 -3.14 3.53
N PHE A 51 7.10 -2.00 3.63
CA PHE A 51 5.73 -1.85 3.17
C PHE A 51 5.61 -2.02 1.65
N ILE A 52 6.48 -1.38 0.87
CA ILE A 52 6.49 -1.53 -0.60
C ILE A 52 6.66 -3.00 -0.97
N ILE A 53 7.57 -3.72 -0.31
CA ILE A 53 7.79 -5.15 -0.55
C ILE A 53 6.50 -5.95 -0.26
N PHE A 54 5.80 -5.66 0.83
CA PHE A 54 4.54 -6.34 1.17
C PHE A 54 3.45 -6.13 0.12
N VAL A 55 3.28 -4.90 -0.38
CA VAL A 55 2.32 -4.59 -1.45
C VAL A 55 2.69 -5.30 -2.74
N VAL A 56 3.97 -5.29 -3.10
CA VAL A 56 4.46 -5.96 -4.31
C VAL A 56 4.17 -7.46 -4.23
N VAL A 57 4.44 -8.13 -3.11
CA VAL A 57 4.12 -9.56 -2.94
C VAL A 57 2.63 -9.86 -3.12
N ILE A 58 1.75 -9.03 -2.55
CA ILE A 58 0.29 -9.20 -2.68
C ILE A 58 -0.19 -8.90 -4.10
N SER A 59 0.41 -7.91 -4.76
CA SER A 59 0.13 -7.59 -6.15
C SER A 59 0.57 -8.72 -7.08
N LEU A 60 1.72 -9.34 -6.84
CA LEU A 60 2.14 -10.53 -7.58
C LEU A 60 1.17 -11.69 -7.36
N PHE A 61 0.72 -11.90 -6.13
CA PHE A 61 -0.22 -12.96 -5.81
C PHE A 61 -1.59 -12.73 -6.47
N ASN A 62 -2.06 -11.49 -6.52
CA ASN A 62 -3.23 -11.10 -7.30
C ASN A 62 -3.00 -11.27 -8.80
N PHE A 63 -1.85 -10.86 -9.33
CA PHE A 63 -1.53 -11.01 -10.75
C PHE A 63 -1.53 -12.48 -11.18
N ILE A 64 -1.01 -13.39 -10.34
CA ILE A 64 -1.06 -14.84 -10.60
C ILE A 64 -2.52 -15.34 -10.57
N ARG A 65 -3.34 -14.89 -9.60
CA ARG A 65 -4.77 -15.26 -9.51
C ARG A 65 -5.62 -14.73 -10.66
N LEU A 66 -5.40 -13.48 -11.08
CA LEU A 66 -6.12 -12.85 -12.19
C LEU A 66 -5.60 -13.32 -13.57
N GLY A 67 -4.31 -13.63 -13.69
CA GLY A 67 -3.69 -14.13 -14.93
C GLY A 67 -3.98 -15.60 -15.23
N SER A 68 -4.57 -16.33 -14.27
CA SER A 68 -5.01 -17.72 -14.43
C SER A 68 -6.40 -17.86 -15.06
N GLY A 69 -7.07 -16.75 -15.39
CA GLY A 69 -8.29 -16.80 -16.18
C GLY A 69 -7.95 -17.17 -17.60
N VAL A 70 -8.01 -18.47 -17.93
CA VAL A 70 -7.96 -18.91 -19.33
C VAL A 70 -9.01 -18.09 -20.07
N LYS A 71 -8.65 -17.46 -21.20
CA LYS A 71 -9.59 -16.68 -22.00
C LYS A 71 -10.70 -17.63 -22.48
N GLU A 72 -11.83 -17.62 -21.77
CA GLU A 72 -13.03 -18.33 -22.19
C GLU A 72 -13.56 -17.65 -23.47
N THR A 73 -13.73 -18.42 -24.54
CA THR A 73 -14.40 -17.92 -25.74
C THR A 73 -15.90 -17.85 -25.46
N GLU A 74 -16.50 -16.67 -25.60
CA GLU A 74 -17.96 -16.53 -25.48
C GLU A 74 -18.62 -17.02 -26.78
N LEU A 75 -19.48 -18.02 -26.66
CA LEU A 75 -20.27 -18.59 -27.76
C LEU A 75 -21.74 -18.28 -27.57
N SER A 76 -22.44 -17.99 -28.67
CA SER A 76 -23.91 -17.91 -28.63
C SER A 76 -24.51 -19.29 -28.38
N TYR A 77 -25.74 -19.32 -27.87
CA TYR A 77 -26.44 -20.59 -27.63
C TYR A 77 -26.54 -21.43 -28.92
N SER A 78 -26.89 -20.80 -30.05
CA SER A 78 -26.98 -21.49 -31.34
C SER A 78 -25.63 -22.04 -31.81
N GLN A 79 -24.54 -21.29 -31.64
CA GLN A 79 -23.19 -21.78 -31.97
C GLN A 79 -22.80 -22.98 -31.09
N PHE A 80 -23.16 -22.93 -29.82
CA PHE A 80 -22.95 -24.05 -28.91
C PHE A 80 -23.72 -25.29 -29.36
N MET A 81 -25.01 -25.15 -29.70
CA MET A 81 -25.82 -26.28 -30.19
C MET A 81 -25.26 -26.89 -31.47
N GLU A 82 -24.82 -26.06 -32.43
CA GLU A 82 -24.15 -26.53 -33.65
C GLU A 82 -22.87 -27.32 -33.33
N MET A 83 -22.09 -26.89 -32.33
CA MET A 83 -20.88 -27.59 -31.88
C MET A 83 -21.18 -28.90 -31.14
N VAL A 84 -22.30 -28.97 -30.40
CA VAL A 84 -22.79 -30.21 -29.77
C VAL A 84 -23.22 -31.22 -30.84
N GLU A 85 -24.00 -30.78 -31.82
CA GLU A 85 -24.47 -31.63 -32.93
C GLU A 85 -23.32 -32.12 -33.81
N SER A 86 -22.29 -31.29 -33.99
CA SER A 86 -21.08 -31.68 -34.72
C SER A 86 -20.03 -32.41 -33.86
N GLN A 87 -20.41 -32.86 -32.65
CA GLN A 87 -19.59 -33.67 -31.74
C GLN A 87 -18.22 -33.06 -31.40
N ARG A 88 -18.12 -31.73 -31.38
CA ARG A 88 -16.87 -31.01 -31.05
C ARG A 88 -16.67 -30.80 -29.55
N ILE A 89 -17.73 -31.03 -28.77
CA ILE A 89 -17.78 -30.83 -27.34
C ILE A 89 -17.95 -32.20 -26.67
N THR A 90 -17.01 -32.55 -25.80
CA THR A 90 -17.02 -33.82 -25.08
C THR A 90 -17.59 -33.70 -23.68
N GLU A 91 -17.43 -32.53 -23.05
CA GLU A 91 -17.80 -32.29 -21.66
C GLU A 91 -18.33 -30.87 -21.48
N VAL A 92 -19.40 -30.76 -20.69
CA VAL A 92 -19.99 -29.48 -20.27
C VAL A 92 -20.27 -29.46 -18.78
N THR A 93 -19.90 -28.37 -18.14
CA THR A 93 -20.29 -28.01 -16.78
C THR A 93 -21.41 -26.97 -16.81
N ILE A 94 -22.56 -27.31 -16.25
CA ILE A 94 -23.73 -26.43 -16.12
C ILE A 94 -23.73 -25.81 -14.72
N ARG A 95 -23.77 -24.48 -14.64
CA ARG A 95 -23.86 -23.68 -13.41
C ARG A 95 -24.98 -22.66 -13.52
N GLY A 96 -26.17 -23.02 -13.02
CA GLY A 96 -27.39 -22.22 -13.25
C GLY A 96 -27.65 -22.10 -14.74
N HIS A 97 -27.60 -20.87 -15.27
CA HIS A 97 -27.78 -20.57 -16.71
C HIS A 97 -26.47 -20.51 -17.51
N ILE A 98 -25.32 -20.62 -16.84
CA ILE A 98 -24.01 -20.54 -17.48
C ILE A 98 -23.53 -21.96 -17.77
N ILE A 99 -23.25 -22.23 -19.04
CA ILE A 99 -22.63 -23.48 -19.47
C ILE A 99 -21.17 -23.17 -19.80
N ARG A 100 -20.27 -23.96 -19.23
CA ARG A 100 -18.85 -23.96 -19.58
C ARG A 100 -18.47 -25.33 -20.10
N GLY A 101 -17.50 -25.39 -20.98
CA GLY A 101 -16.94 -26.66 -21.41
C GLY A 101 -15.60 -26.44 -22.08
N GLU A 102 -15.02 -27.53 -22.54
CA GLU A 102 -13.79 -27.50 -23.32
C GLU A 102 -14.08 -28.15 -24.67
N LEU A 103 -13.64 -27.49 -25.74
CA LEU A 103 -13.55 -28.16 -27.03
C LEU A 103 -12.40 -29.17 -26.95
N GLY A 104 -12.44 -30.22 -27.78
CA GLY A 104 -11.38 -31.24 -27.87
C GLY A 104 -9.96 -30.70 -28.18
N THR A 105 -9.81 -29.39 -28.40
CA THR A 105 -8.54 -28.66 -28.54
C THR A 105 -8.07 -27.97 -27.24
N ASN A 106 -8.66 -28.29 -26.09
CA ASN A 106 -8.35 -27.68 -24.78
C ASN A 106 -8.62 -26.15 -24.77
N MET A 107 -9.63 -25.74 -25.53
CA MET A 107 -10.06 -24.35 -25.63
C MET A 107 -11.36 -24.20 -24.82
N PRO A 108 -11.33 -23.53 -23.65
CA PRO A 108 -12.51 -23.37 -22.84
C PRO A 108 -13.45 -22.35 -23.48
N PHE A 109 -14.73 -22.65 -23.44
CA PHE A 109 -15.78 -21.76 -23.90
C PHE A 109 -16.80 -21.52 -22.79
N LYS A 110 -17.54 -20.43 -22.95
CA LYS A 110 -18.66 -20.08 -22.09
C LYS A 110 -19.85 -19.71 -22.96
N THR A 111 -21.01 -20.25 -22.63
CA THR A 111 -22.28 -19.86 -23.23
C THR A 111 -23.34 -19.66 -22.16
N TYR A 112 -24.40 -18.94 -22.52
CA TYR A 112 -25.54 -18.68 -21.66
C TYR A 112 -26.76 -19.36 -22.29
N ALA A 113 -27.33 -20.33 -21.57
CA ALA A 113 -28.50 -21.05 -22.03
C ALA A 113 -29.75 -20.48 -21.38
N PRO A 114 -30.84 -20.27 -22.15
CA PRO A 114 -32.16 -20.08 -21.57
C PRO A 114 -32.63 -21.39 -20.89
N GLU A 115 -33.72 -21.33 -20.14
CA GLU A 115 -34.38 -22.53 -19.61
C GLU A 115 -34.95 -23.38 -20.76
N ASP A 116 -34.12 -24.29 -21.28
CA ASP A 116 -34.47 -25.23 -22.35
C ASP A 116 -34.54 -26.67 -21.81
N PRO A 117 -35.75 -27.27 -21.72
CA PRO A 117 -35.92 -28.65 -21.26
C PRO A 117 -35.30 -29.69 -22.19
N GLU A 118 -35.11 -29.40 -23.47
CA GLU A 118 -34.58 -30.34 -24.46
C GLU A 118 -33.05 -30.38 -24.46
N LEU A 119 -32.38 -29.34 -23.95
CA LEU A 119 -30.93 -29.23 -23.92
C LEU A 119 -30.24 -30.47 -23.32
N ILE A 120 -30.65 -30.89 -22.14
CA ILE A 120 -30.06 -32.05 -21.44
C ILE A 120 -30.23 -33.34 -22.26
N LYS A 121 -31.37 -33.46 -22.97
CA LYS A 121 -31.65 -34.61 -23.84
C LYS A 121 -30.73 -34.59 -25.06
N ILE A 122 -30.56 -33.44 -25.70
CA ILE A 122 -29.69 -33.28 -26.89
C ILE A 122 -28.23 -33.54 -26.52
N LEU A 123 -27.75 -33.01 -25.39
CA LEU A 123 -26.40 -33.26 -24.89
C LEU A 123 -26.15 -34.76 -24.65
N ARG A 124 -27.10 -35.44 -24.00
CA ARG A 124 -27.03 -36.88 -23.75
C ARG A 124 -27.07 -37.71 -25.03
N GLN A 125 -27.90 -37.32 -25.99
CA GLN A 125 -28.00 -38.00 -27.30
C GLN A 125 -26.71 -37.90 -28.11
N ASN A 126 -26.00 -36.78 -28.00
CA ASN A 126 -24.71 -36.57 -28.64
C ASN A 126 -23.51 -37.12 -27.85
N GLY A 127 -23.75 -37.77 -26.71
CA GLY A 127 -22.69 -38.39 -25.89
C GLY A 127 -21.84 -37.39 -25.10
N VAL A 128 -22.34 -36.18 -24.87
CA VAL A 128 -21.64 -35.16 -24.08
C VAL A 128 -21.75 -35.47 -22.59
N GLU A 129 -20.62 -35.46 -21.89
CA GLU A 129 -20.59 -35.61 -20.44
C GLU A 129 -21.12 -34.33 -19.77
N ILE A 130 -22.09 -34.48 -18.86
CA ILE A 130 -22.77 -33.37 -18.21
C ILE A 130 -22.37 -33.35 -16.73
N GLN A 131 -21.65 -32.31 -16.33
CA GLN A 131 -21.33 -32.02 -14.94
C GLN A 131 -22.22 -30.89 -14.41
N ALA A 132 -22.88 -31.12 -13.28
CA ALA A 132 -23.66 -30.08 -12.60
C ALA A 132 -22.83 -29.51 -11.46
N ALA A 133 -22.60 -28.21 -11.48
CA ALA A 133 -21.93 -27.49 -10.39
C ALA A 133 -22.88 -26.45 -9.78
N PRO A 134 -22.86 -26.27 -8.46
CA PRO A 134 -23.72 -25.29 -7.81
C PRO A 134 -23.43 -23.88 -8.33
N GLU A 135 -24.48 -23.06 -8.44
CA GLU A 135 -24.38 -21.64 -8.80
C GLU A 135 -23.74 -20.78 -7.70
N SER A 136 -23.14 -21.41 -6.67
CA SER A 136 -22.40 -20.71 -5.64
C SER A 136 -21.07 -20.21 -6.21
N SER A 137 -21.11 -19.14 -7.01
CA SER A 137 -19.93 -18.36 -7.29
C SER A 137 -19.52 -17.70 -5.96
N PRO A 138 -18.28 -17.90 -5.48
CA PRO A 138 -17.85 -17.33 -4.22
C PRO A 138 -17.55 -15.84 -4.39
N TRP A 139 -18.60 -15.07 -4.68
CA TRP A 139 -18.54 -13.62 -4.87
C TRP A 139 -17.91 -12.95 -3.64
N LEU A 140 -18.16 -13.48 -2.44
CA LEU A 140 -17.56 -13.01 -1.21
C LEU A 140 -16.04 -13.24 -1.19
N LEU A 141 -15.54 -14.37 -1.69
CA LEU A 141 -14.08 -14.61 -1.80
C LEU A 141 -13.44 -13.72 -2.87
N ASN A 142 -14.14 -13.48 -3.99
CA ASN A 142 -13.67 -12.58 -5.04
C ASN A 142 -13.60 -11.13 -4.53
N VAL A 143 -14.65 -10.67 -3.84
CA VAL A 143 -14.70 -9.34 -3.23
C VAL A 143 -13.67 -9.22 -2.12
N LEU A 144 -13.55 -10.20 -1.22
CA LEU A 144 -12.56 -10.18 -0.14
C LEU A 144 -11.13 -10.17 -0.68
N GLY A 145 -10.87 -10.94 -1.75
CA GLY A 145 -9.58 -10.95 -2.45
C GLY A 145 -9.24 -9.59 -3.07
N GLY A 146 -10.21 -8.93 -3.69
CA GLY A 146 -10.05 -7.59 -4.28
C GLY A 146 -10.02 -6.45 -3.27
N LEU A 147 -10.67 -6.59 -2.11
CA LEU A 147 -10.69 -5.58 -1.04
C LEU A 147 -9.41 -5.57 -0.20
N LEU A 148 -8.68 -6.69 -0.11
CA LEU A 148 -7.48 -6.82 0.70
C LEU A 148 -6.36 -5.83 0.30
N PRO A 149 -6.03 -5.66 -1.01
CA PRO A 149 -5.10 -4.62 -1.46
C PRO A 149 -5.55 -3.19 -1.10
N ILE A 150 -6.85 -2.91 -1.21
CA ILE A 150 -7.43 -1.60 -0.91
C ILE A 150 -7.28 -1.29 0.58
N LEU A 151 -7.60 -2.25 1.45
CA LEU A 151 -7.49 -2.08 2.90
C LEU A 151 -6.05 -1.82 3.33
N ILE A 152 -5.10 -2.54 2.76
CA ILE A 152 -3.67 -2.32 2.97
C ILE A 152 -3.29 -0.90 2.53
N PHE A 153 -3.69 -0.48 1.33
CA PHE A 153 -3.40 0.86 0.84
C PHE A 153 -3.90 1.95 1.80
N VAL A 154 -5.13 1.83 2.32
CA VAL A 154 -5.72 2.78 3.27
C VAL A 154 -4.94 2.82 4.59
N VAL A 155 -4.56 1.66 5.13
CA VAL A 155 -3.78 1.58 6.38
C VAL A 155 -2.45 2.33 6.23
N ILE A 156 -1.79 2.22 5.08
CA ILE A 156 -0.53 2.93 4.87
C ILE A 156 -0.72 4.40 4.58
N TRP A 157 -1.74 4.76 3.81
CA TRP A 157 -2.09 6.15 3.62
C TRP A 157 -2.26 6.89 4.96
N ILE A 158 -3.01 6.28 5.89
CA ILE A 158 -3.20 6.80 7.24
C ILE A 158 -1.87 6.83 8.01
N TYR A 159 -1.07 5.77 7.91
CA TYR A 159 0.24 5.71 8.56
C TYR A 159 1.18 6.83 8.09
N ILE A 160 1.25 7.09 6.78
CA ILE A 160 2.07 8.16 6.18
C ILE A 160 1.59 9.54 6.64
N MET A 161 0.27 9.79 6.57
CA MET A 161 -0.34 11.04 7.04
C MET A 161 -0.05 11.28 8.52
N ARG A 162 -0.08 10.22 9.33
CA ARG A 162 0.27 10.30 10.75
C ARG A 162 1.76 10.54 10.96
N GLN A 163 2.63 9.94 10.15
CA GLN A 163 4.08 10.07 10.29
C GLN A 163 4.59 11.47 9.91
N MET A 164 4.01 12.11 8.89
CA MET A 164 4.41 13.47 8.48
C MET A 164 4.03 14.54 9.51
N ARG A 165 2.97 14.31 10.28
CA ARG A 165 2.46 15.27 11.27
C ARG A 165 3.15 15.22 12.63
N ILE A 166 3.88 14.14 12.94
CA ILE A 166 4.46 13.89 14.27
C ILE A 166 5.97 14.24 14.30
N THR A 167 6.53 14.79 13.23
CA THR A 167 7.89 15.37 13.19
C THR A 167 7.81 16.88 13.01
#